data_AF-A0A9W4AHS9-F1
#
_entry.id   AF-A0A9W4AHS9-F1
#
_cell.length_a   1.000
_cell.length_b   1.000
_cell.length_c   1.000
_cell.angle_alpha   90.00
_cell.angle_beta   90.00
_cell.angle_gamma   90.00
#
_symmetry.space_group_name_H-M   'P 1'
#
loop_
_entity.id
_entity.type
_entity.pdbx_description
1 polymer ?
#
loop_
_entity_poly.entity_id
_entity_poly.type
_entity_poly.pdbx_seq_one_letter_code
_entity_poly.pdbx_strand_id
1 'polypeptide(L)'
;MLLKFVYQEFLEDRKFRNTTEVNIQNYKVLLGGFIDYCHEKTVLNVEEVKSINANKINMKFQRIRAFFNYLVEERIFSGNSFF
;
A
#
# COMPACT_ATOMS: atom_id res chain seq x y z
N MET A 1 -9.29 -8.98 2.07
CA MET A 1 -9.04 -8.95 0.59
C MET A 1 -7.59 -9.31 0.29
N LEU A 2 -7.26 -9.95 -0.83
CA LEU A 2 -5.86 -10.30 -1.14
C LEU A 2 -5.02 -9.05 -1.41
N LEU A 3 -3.91 -8.91 -0.69
CA LEU A 3 -3.01 -7.75 -0.71
C LEU A 3 -2.54 -7.39 -2.13
N LYS A 4 -2.21 -8.40 -2.95
CA LYS A 4 -1.78 -8.17 -4.34
C LYS A 4 -2.86 -7.49 -5.19
N PHE A 5 -4.13 -7.82 -4.96
CA PHE A 5 -5.24 -7.25 -5.72
C PHE A 5 -5.51 -5.82 -5.29
N VAL A 6 -5.50 -5.56 -3.98
CA VAL A 6 -5.65 -4.20 -3.44
C VAL A 6 -4.55 -3.27 -3.94
N TYR A 7 -3.33 -3.79 -4.06
CA TYR A 7 -2.21 -3.06 -4.63
C TYR A 7 -2.43 -2.71 -6.11
N GLN A 8 -2.96 -3.63 -6.91
CA GLN A 8 -3.30 -3.34 -8.31
C GLN A 8 -4.43 -2.31 -8.42
N GLU A 9 -5.49 -2.46 -7.61
CA GLU A 9 -6.61 -1.51 -7.54
C GLU A 9 -6.13 -0.10 -7.18
N PHE A 10 -5.20 0.01 -6.23
CA PHE A 10 -4.55 1.28 -5.92
C PHE A 10 -3.80 1.89 -7.12
N LEU A 11 -3.04 1.09 -7.88
CA LEU A 11 -2.32 1.60 -9.04
C LEU A 11 -3.28 2.10 -10.14
N GLU A 12 -4.37 1.37 -10.37
CA GLU A 12 -5.41 1.79 -11.33
C GLU A 12 -6.14 3.05 -10.85
N ASP A 13 -6.48 3.17 -9.56
CA ASP A 13 -7.02 4.41 -8.98
C ASP A 13 -6.09 5.61 -9.24
N ARG A 14 -4.78 5.45 -9.01
CA ARG A 14 -3.82 6.55 -9.22
C ARG A 14 -3.71 6.95 -10.68
N LYS A 15 -3.76 6.00 -11.61
CA LYS A 15 -3.81 6.28 -13.06
C LYS A 15 -5.10 7.01 -13.43
N PHE A 16 -6.24 6.54 -12.94
CA PHE A 16 -7.54 7.17 -13.17
C PHE A 16 -7.58 8.61 -12.67
N ARG A 17 -6.94 8.89 -11.52
CA ARG A 17 -6.79 10.25 -10.95
C ARG A 17 -5.72 11.11 -11.64
N ASN A 18 -5.29 10.78 -12.86
CA ASN A 18 -4.29 11.51 -13.65
C ASN A 18 -2.94 11.71 -12.94
N THR A 19 -2.50 10.76 -12.12
CA THR A 19 -1.13 10.74 -11.60
C THR A 19 -0.14 10.56 -12.75
N THR A 20 0.99 11.28 -12.71
CA THR A 20 2.03 11.15 -13.75
C THR A 20 2.61 9.74 -13.82
N GLU A 21 2.99 9.29 -15.02
CA GLU A 21 3.59 7.96 -15.22
C GLU A 21 4.83 7.75 -14.33
N VAL A 22 5.65 8.78 -14.14
CA VAL A 22 6.79 8.75 -13.21
C VAL A 22 6.36 8.44 -11.78
N ASN A 23 5.26 9.03 -11.31
CA ASN A 23 4.74 8.73 -9.98
C ASN A 23 4.15 7.31 -9.90
N ILE A 24 3.51 6.81 -10.96
CA ILE A 24 3.06 5.42 -11.03
C ILE A 24 4.25 4.45 -10.95
N GLN A 25 5.33 4.71 -11.69
CA GLN A 25 6.55 3.89 -11.63
C GLN A 25 7.21 3.96 -10.24
N ASN A 26 7.20 5.13 -9.60
CA ASN A 26 7.68 5.26 -8.22
C ASN A 26 6.85 4.42 -7.23
N TYR A 27 5.52 4.38 -7.38
CA TYR A 27 4.68 3.48 -6.59
C TYR A 27 5.03 2.01 -6.90
N LYS A 28 5.22 1.64 -8.17
CA LYS A 28 5.60 0.28 -8.54
C LYS A 28 6.89 -0.17 -7.85
N VAL A 29 7.93 0.64 -7.90
CA VAL A 29 9.24 0.31 -7.29
C VAL A 29 9.15 0.26 -5.77
N LEU A 30 8.62 1.33 -5.14
CA LEU A 30 8.69 1.47 -3.69
C LEU A 30 7.62 0.66 -2.96
N LEU A 31 6.39 0.66 -3.47
CA LEU A 31 5.30 -0.12 -2.88
C LEU A 31 5.43 -1.59 -3.30
N GLY A 32 5.91 -1.89 -4.51
CA GLY A 32 6.17 -3.27 -4.94
C GLY A 32 7.11 -3.99 -3.98
N GLY A 33 8.25 -3.39 -3.62
CA GLY A 33 9.16 -3.98 -2.63
C GLY A 33 8.53 -4.20 -1.25
N PHE A 34 7.55 -3.38 -0.85
CA PHE A 34 6.78 -3.61 0.37
C PHE A 34 5.79 -4.79 0.23
N ILE A 35 5.12 -4.92 -0.91
CA ILE A 35 4.21 -6.04 -1.20
C ILE A 35 4.99 -7.35 -1.25
N ASP A 36 6.17 -7.35 -1.86
CA ASP A 36 7.08 -8.50 -1.91
C ASP A 36 7.53 -8.90 -0.50
N TYR A 37 7.92 -7.93 0.34
CA TYR A 37 8.24 -8.16 1.74
C TYR A 37 7.06 -8.80 2.52
N CYS A 38 5.84 -8.31 2.30
CA CYS A 38 4.65 -8.89 2.93
C CYS A 38 4.43 -10.34 2.47
N HIS A 39 4.62 -10.59 1.18
CA HIS A 39 4.47 -11.91 0.58
C HIS A 39 5.49 -12.92 1.14
N GLU A 40 6.75 -12.51 1.28
CA GLU A 40 7.81 -13.31 1.92
C GLU A 40 7.50 -13.64 3.39
N LYS A 41 6.76 -12.76 4.07
CA LYS A 41 6.27 -12.96 5.44
C LYS A 41 4.92 -13.67 5.50
N THR A 42 4.43 -14.21 4.39
CA THR A 42 3.12 -14.87 4.27
C THR A 42 1.93 -13.99 4.66
N VAL A 43 2.10 -12.66 4.64
CA VAL A 43 1.02 -11.69 4.83
C VAL A 43 0.34 -11.50 3.48
N LEU A 44 -0.71 -12.29 3.26
CA LEU A 44 -1.46 -12.32 2.00
C LEU A 44 -2.73 -11.50 2.05
N ASN A 45 -3.31 -11.34 3.24
CA ASN A 45 -4.52 -10.55 3.42
C ASN A 45 -4.15 -9.10 3.76
N VAL A 46 -4.80 -8.15 3.10
CA VAL A 46 -4.60 -6.72 3.38
C VAL A 46 -4.86 -6.37 4.84
N GLU A 47 -5.78 -7.05 5.51
CA GLU A 47 -6.10 -6.83 6.92
C GLU A 47 -4.94 -7.18 7.87
N GLU A 48 -4.11 -8.15 7.50
CA GLU A 48 -2.94 -8.58 8.27
C GLU A 48 -1.79 -7.56 8.17
N VAL A 49 -1.78 -6.72 7.13
CA VAL A 49 -0.77 -5.67 6.94
C VAL A 49 -0.77 -4.69 8.11
N LYS A 50 -1.92 -4.47 8.77
CA LYS A 50 -2.01 -3.61 9.97
C LYS A 50 -1.08 -4.06 11.10
N SER A 51 -0.83 -5.37 11.20
CA SER A 51 0.01 -5.97 12.24
C SER A 51 1.51 -5.83 11.97
N ILE A 52 1.88 -5.46 10.74
CA ILE A 52 3.25 -5.20 10.36
C ILE A 52 3.64 -3.86 11.00
N ASN A 53 4.40 -3.94 12.09
CA ASN A 53 4.88 -2.77 12.82
C ASN A 53 5.66 -1.84 11.87
N ALA A 54 5.03 -0.72 11.50
CA ALA A 54 5.55 0.29 10.58
C ALA A 54 6.92 0.84 11.02
N ASN A 55 7.27 0.71 12.31
CA ASN A 55 8.57 1.12 12.85
C ASN A 55 9.75 0.22 12.42
N LYS A 56 9.52 -1.03 12.01
CA LYS A 56 10.58 -1.90 11.45
C LYS A 56 10.87 -1.61 9.98
N ILE A 57 9.92 -0.98 9.31
CA ILE A 57 9.99 -0.65 7.90
C ILE A 57 10.45 0.79 7.81
N ASN A 58 11.77 1.01 7.76
CA ASN A 58 12.39 2.33 7.54
C ASN A 58 12.15 2.86 6.10
N MET A 59 11.02 2.52 5.47
CA MET A 59 10.74 2.77 4.06
C MET A 59 10.05 4.13 3.89
N LYS A 60 10.76 5.05 3.22
CA LYS A 60 10.31 6.33 2.63
C LYS A 60 8.77 6.55 2.71
N PHE A 61 8.37 7.20 3.81
CA PHE A 61 7.02 7.31 4.37
C PHE A 61 5.88 7.71 3.41
N GLN A 62 6.13 8.52 2.38
CA GLN A 62 5.04 9.19 1.67
C GLN A 62 4.23 8.28 0.73
N ARG A 63 4.87 7.30 0.09
CA ARG A 63 4.20 6.46 -0.93
C ARG A 63 3.41 5.33 -0.29
N ILE A 64 3.98 4.71 0.74
CA ILE A 64 3.29 3.76 1.60
C ILE A 64 2.12 4.46 2.29
N ARG A 65 2.32 5.69 2.79
CA ARG A 65 1.22 6.49 3.36
C ARG A 65 0.07 6.72 2.38
N ALA A 66 0.37 7.05 1.13
CA ALA A 66 -0.68 7.20 0.11
C ALA A 66 -1.48 5.90 -0.11
N PHE A 67 -0.83 4.74 -0.03
CA PHE A 67 -1.50 3.43 -0.09
C PHE A 67 -2.38 3.20 1.15
N PHE A 68 -1.87 3.39 2.37
CA PHE A 68 -2.69 3.23 3.58
C PHE A 68 -3.87 4.21 3.64
N ASN A 69 -3.68 5.46 3.18
CA ASN A 69 -4.77 6.42 3.07
C ASN A 69 -5.85 5.91 2.11
N TYR A 70 -5.46 5.35 0.96
CA TYR A 70 -6.41 4.71 0.04
C TYR A 70 -7.17 3.56 0.71
N LEU A 71 -6.52 2.71 1.51
CA LEU A 71 -7.19 1.63 2.26
C LEU A 71 -8.24 2.14 3.25
N VAL A 72 -8.01 3.31 3.85
CA VAL A 72 -8.96 3.97 4.74
C VAL A 72 -10.11 4.62 3.94
N GLU A 73 -9.79 5.29 2.83
CA GLU A 73 -10.78 5.90 1.92
C GLU A 73 -11.77 4.85 1.38
N GLU A 74 -11.27 3.70 0.95
CA GLU A 74 -12.07 2.56 0.47
C GLU A 74 -12.73 1.75 1.59
N ARG A 75 -12.59 2.18 2.85
CA ARG A 75 -13.12 1.50 4.05
C ARG A 75 -12.67 0.05 4.22
N ILE A 76 -11.56 -0.33 3.56
CA ILE A 76 -10.89 -1.61 3.80
C ILE A 76 -10.38 -1.63 5.24
N PHE A 77 -9.89 -0.50 5.73
CA PHE A 77 -9.51 -0.29 7.12
C PHE A 77 -10.45 0.68 7.84
N SER A 78 -10.89 0.28 9.03
CA SER A 78 -11.57 1.16 10.00
C SER A 78 -10.55 1.86 10.90
N GLY A 79 -10.52 3.20 10.89
CA GLY A 79 -9.82 4.03 11.90
C GLY A 79 -8.71 4.96 11.38
N ASN A 80 -8.51 6.06 12.10
CA ASN A 80 -7.64 7.21 11.77
C ASN A 80 -6.15 7.03 12.16
N SER A 81 -5.65 5.81 12.29
CA SER A 81 -4.31 5.58 12.85
C SER A 81 -3.51 4.59 12.02
N PHE A 82 -2.89 5.13 10.97
CA PHE A 82 -1.62 4.64 10.48
C PHE A 82 -0.75 5.90 10.38
N PHE A 83 0.39 5.90 11.08
CA PHE A 83 1.31 7.03 11.35
C PHE A 83 1.02 7.83 12.62
#